data_AF-A0A0Q5ZW42-F1
#
_entry.id   AF-A0A0Q5ZW42-F1
#
_cell.length_a   1.000
_cell.length_b   1.000
_cell.length_c   1.000
_cell.angle_alpha   90.00
_cell.angle_beta   90.00
_cell.angle_gamma   90.00
#
_symmetry.space_group_name_H-M   'P 1'
#
loop_
_entity.id
_entity.type
_entity.pdbx_description
1 polymer ?
#
loop_
_entity_poly.entity_id
_entity_poly.type
_entity_poly.pdbx_seq_one_letter_code
_entity_poly.pdbx_strand_id
1 'polypeptide(L)'
;MKSLYVSLFFTFSISFFSCQSSYTPMKMYKTLPTLTKSKSILQSEINALISTEKCRYITKNRNYAAPLGLTAKKDLKNAAKGIDEWVELDKGNAYVLKNYKWIPFDDYGSTQLNVDFDTLRCNE
;
A
#
# COMPACT_ATOMS: atom_id res chain seq x y z
N MET A 1 58.10 -21.40 -26.88
CA MET A 1 57.22 -20.69 -25.92
C MET A 1 55.89 -20.41 -26.61
N LYS A 2 54.84 -21.18 -26.28
CA LYS A 2 53.46 -20.90 -26.73
C LYS A 2 52.74 -20.21 -25.57
N SER A 3 52.44 -18.94 -25.72
CA SER A 3 51.71 -18.16 -24.72
C SER A 3 50.22 -18.52 -24.81
N LEU A 4 49.68 -19.12 -23.75
CA LEU A 4 48.25 -19.33 -23.56
C LEU A 4 47.63 -18.00 -23.12
N TYR A 5 46.86 -17.36 -24.01
CA TYR A 5 45.93 -16.30 -23.60
C TYR A 5 44.62 -16.95 -23.16
N VAL A 6 44.46 -17.10 -21.84
CA VAL A 6 43.17 -17.43 -21.22
C VAL A 6 42.40 -16.12 -21.08
N SER A 7 41.56 -15.81 -22.06
CA SER A 7 40.59 -14.71 -21.96
C SER A 7 39.42 -15.18 -21.09
N LEU A 8 39.49 -14.86 -19.80
CA LEU A 8 38.43 -15.06 -18.82
C LEU A 8 37.33 -14.02 -19.07
N PHE A 9 36.35 -14.33 -19.91
CA PHE A 9 35.13 -13.52 -20.03
C PHE A 9 34.27 -13.73 -18.78
N PHE A 10 34.48 -12.89 -17.77
CA PHE A 10 33.58 -12.78 -16.63
C PHE A 10 32.31 -12.04 -17.09
N THR A 11 31.34 -12.76 -17.63
CA THR A 11 29.99 -12.22 -17.87
C THR A 11 29.32 -11.97 -16.52
N PHE A 12 29.58 -10.81 -15.95
CA PHE A 12 28.84 -10.29 -14.81
C PHE A 12 27.43 -9.96 -15.30
N SER A 13 26.51 -10.92 -15.20
CA SER A 13 25.08 -10.70 -15.41
C SER A 13 24.61 -9.70 -14.36
N ILE A 14 24.61 -8.42 -14.73
CA ILE A 14 23.98 -7.35 -13.96
C ILE A 14 22.50 -7.72 -13.93
N SER A 15 22.09 -8.33 -12.83
CA SER A 15 20.68 -8.57 -12.55
C SER A 15 20.06 -7.20 -12.40
N PHE A 16 19.36 -6.75 -13.44
CA PHE A 16 18.53 -5.55 -13.36
C PHE A 16 17.52 -5.77 -12.24
N PHE A 17 17.80 -5.22 -11.07
CA PHE A 17 16.81 -5.08 -10.02
C PHE A 17 15.67 -4.26 -10.63
N SER A 18 14.58 -4.93 -11.00
CA SER A 18 13.36 -4.27 -11.42
C SER A 18 12.81 -3.53 -10.21
N CYS A 19 13.15 -2.25 -10.09
CA CYS A 19 12.63 -1.38 -9.05
C CYS A 19 11.13 -1.20 -9.32
N GLN A 20 10.30 -2.04 -8.71
CA GLN A 20 8.85 -1.89 -8.79
C GLN A 20 8.44 -0.68 -7.94
N SER A 21 8.27 0.47 -8.60
CA SER A 21 7.89 1.75 -7.98
C SER A 21 6.41 1.83 -7.59
N SER A 22 5.57 0.87 -8.00
CA SER A 22 4.13 0.88 -7.70
C SER A 22 3.49 -0.52 -7.68
N TYR A 23 2.39 -0.64 -6.95
CA TYR A 23 1.56 -1.85 -6.92
C TYR A 23 0.37 -1.71 -7.88
N THR A 24 0.06 -2.80 -8.60
CA THR A 24 -1.17 -2.91 -9.38
C THR A 24 -2.40 -2.95 -8.46
N PRO A 25 -3.61 -2.64 -8.97
CA PRO A 25 -4.82 -2.67 -8.14
C PRO A 25 -5.02 -4.01 -7.43
N MET A 26 -4.87 -5.11 -8.17
CA MET A 26 -5.00 -6.46 -7.61
C MET A 26 -4.01 -6.72 -6.47
N LYS A 27 -2.75 -6.30 -6.63
CA LYS A 27 -1.72 -6.50 -5.60
C LYS A 27 -1.96 -5.58 -4.39
N MET A 28 -2.42 -4.35 -4.63
CA MET A 28 -2.78 -3.38 -3.59
C MET A 28 -3.90 -3.91 -2.70
N TYR A 29 -5.03 -4.32 -3.28
CA TYR A 29 -6.18 -4.84 -2.54
C TYR A 29 -5.90 -6.16 -1.81
N LYS A 30 -4.95 -6.98 -2.30
CA LYS A 30 -4.53 -8.21 -1.59
C LYS A 30 -3.51 -7.96 -0.48
N THR A 31 -2.62 -6.98 -0.65
CA THR A 31 -1.46 -6.81 0.24
C THR A 31 -1.74 -5.79 1.34
N LEU A 32 -2.41 -4.67 1.05
CA LEU A 32 -2.63 -3.64 2.05
C LEU A 32 -3.41 -4.16 3.29
N PRO A 33 -4.50 -4.94 3.14
CA PRO A 33 -5.24 -5.45 4.29
C PRO A 33 -4.45 -6.40 5.20
N THR A 34 -3.37 -7.03 4.69
CA THR A 34 -2.52 -7.91 5.51
C THR A 34 -1.45 -7.16 6.28
N LEU A 35 -1.30 -5.85 6.02
CA LEU A 35 -0.35 -4.97 6.67
C LEU A 35 -1.01 -4.05 7.71
N THR A 36 -2.34 -3.93 7.69
CA THR A 36 -3.13 -3.18 8.68
C THR A 36 -3.53 -4.08 9.85
N LYS A 37 -3.61 -3.50 11.04
CA LYS A 37 -4.24 -4.13 12.22
C LYS A 37 -5.76 -3.99 12.19
N SER A 38 -6.25 -2.88 11.64
CA SER A 38 -7.68 -2.59 11.49
C SER A 38 -8.33 -3.52 10.48
N LYS A 39 -9.60 -3.88 10.71
CA LYS A 39 -10.35 -4.75 9.80
C LYS A 39 -10.61 -4.02 8.47
N SER A 40 -10.09 -4.56 7.37
CA SER A 40 -10.45 -4.09 6.03
C SER A 40 -11.83 -4.59 5.63
N ILE A 41 -12.69 -3.69 5.18
CA ILE A 41 -14.00 -3.99 4.60
C ILE A 41 -13.96 -3.66 3.11
N LEU A 42 -14.51 -4.55 2.27
CA LEU A 42 -14.59 -4.30 0.84
C LEU A 42 -15.66 -3.26 0.53
N GLN A 43 -15.39 -2.39 -0.46
CA GLN A 43 -16.35 -1.40 -0.92
C GLN A 43 -17.67 -2.02 -1.40
N SER A 44 -17.64 -3.24 -1.94
CA SER A 44 -18.85 -3.97 -2.38
C SER A 44 -19.73 -4.43 -1.22
N GLU A 45 -19.16 -4.60 -0.02
CA GLU A 45 -19.87 -5.14 1.15
C GLU A 45 -20.45 -4.03 2.03
N ILE A 46 -19.94 -2.80 1.89
CA ILE A 46 -20.21 -1.75 2.86
C ILE A 46 -21.69 -1.38 2.96
N ASN A 47 -22.40 -1.29 1.83
CA ASN A 47 -23.82 -0.90 1.83
C ASN A 47 -24.67 -1.89 2.63
N ALA A 48 -24.41 -3.19 2.48
CA ALA A 48 -25.11 -4.23 3.23
C ALA A 48 -24.77 -4.19 4.74
N LEU A 49 -23.52 -3.91 5.09
CA LEU A 49 -23.09 -3.83 6.49
C LEU A 49 -23.65 -2.60 7.21
N ILE A 50 -23.77 -1.47 6.52
CA ILE A 50 -24.42 -0.27 7.06
C ILE A 50 -25.93 -0.49 7.20
N SER A 51 -26.59 -1.05 6.17
CA SER A 51 -28.04 -1.25 6.19
C SER A 51 -28.50 -2.28 7.23
N THR A 52 -27.62 -3.21 7.61
CA THR A 52 -27.86 -4.19 8.67
C THR A 52 -27.32 -3.74 10.03
N GLU A 53 -26.89 -2.48 10.15
CA GLU A 53 -26.34 -1.88 11.39
C GLU A 53 -25.14 -2.64 11.98
N LYS A 54 -24.48 -3.48 11.17
CA LYS A 54 -23.26 -4.20 11.54
C LYS A 54 -22.04 -3.29 11.55
N CYS A 55 -22.07 -2.22 10.77
CA CYS A 55 -21.05 -1.19 10.77
C CYS A 55 -21.71 0.20 10.71
N ARG A 56 -20.98 1.21 11.17
CA ARG A 56 -21.29 2.62 10.96
C ARG A 56 -20.04 3.37 10.54
N TYR A 57 -20.20 4.36 9.66
CA TYR A 57 -19.15 5.30 9.35
C TYR A 57 -18.83 6.17 10.56
N ILE A 58 -17.55 6.44 10.78
CA ILE A 58 -17.09 7.46 11.73
C ILE A 58 -16.64 8.69 10.96
N THR A 59 -15.64 8.52 10.09
CA THR A 59 -15.17 9.56 9.17
C THR A 59 -15.16 9.04 7.75
N LYS A 60 -15.54 9.89 6.80
CA LYS A 60 -15.51 9.59 5.37
C LYS A 60 -14.46 10.42 4.65
N ASN A 61 -13.99 9.91 3.52
CA ASN A 61 -13.11 10.60 2.57
C ASN A 61 -11.79 11.08 3.19
N ARG A 62 -11.18 10.27 4.07
CA ARG A 62 -9.83 10.58 4.56
C ARG A 62 -8.85 10.39 3.41
N ASN A 63 -8.03 11.40 3.18
CA ASN A 63 -6.87 11.30 2.31
C ASN A 63 -5.61 11.24 3.18
N TYR A 64 -4.73 10.28 2.90
CA TYR A 64 -3.45 10.15 3.58
C TYR A 64 -2.34 9.95 2.57
N ALA A 65 -1.38 10.87 2.58
CA ALA A 65 -0.12 10.74 1.85
C ALA A 65 0.87 9.97 2.73
N ALA A 66 1.16 8.72 2.36
CA ALA A 66 2.08 7.89 3.11
C ALA A 66 3.50 8.45 3.02
N PRO A 67 4.28 8.43 4.12
CA PRO A 67 5.71 8.72 4.07
C PRO A 67 6.43 7.85 3.04
N LEU A 68 7.34 8.45 2.27
CA LEU A 68 8.12 7.76 1.25
C LEU A 68 9.02 6.69 1.88
N GLY A 69 8.95 5.49 1.32
CA GLY A 69 9.84 4.38 1.57
C GLY A 69 10.78 4.16 0.40
N LEU A 70 11.86 3.42 0.65
CA LEU A 70 12.81 3.04 -0.40
C LEU A 70 12.23 2.02 -1.40
N THR A 71 11.04 1.47 -1.14
CA THR A 71 10.37 0.47 -1.99
C THR A 71 8.86 0.63 -1.88
N ALA A 72 8.12 0.27 -2.94
CA ALA A 72 6.66 0.27 -2.90
C ALA A 72 6.07 -0.60 -1.78
N LYS A 73 6.76 -1.66 -1.35
CA LYS A 73 6.36 -2.45 -0.17
C LYS A 73 6.47 -1.63 1.12
N LYS A 74 7.50 -0.81 1.25
CA LYS A 74 7.66 0.08 2.41
C LYS A 74 6.62 1.20 2.39
N ASP A 75 6.28 1.74 1.22
CA ASP A 75 5.17 2.69 1.07
C ASP A 75 3.84 2.09 1.52
N LEU A 76 3.52 0.86 1.11
CA LEU A 76 2.32 0.16 1.58
C LEU A 76 2.31 -0.05 3.09
N LYS A 77 3.47 -0.39 3.70
CA LYS A 77 3.57 -0.51 5.17
C LYS A 77 3.34 0.83 5.87
N ASN A 78 3.86 1.92 5.30
CA ASN A 78 3.66 3.26 5.84
C ASN A 78 2.19 3.70 5.69
N ALA A 79 1.55 3.41 4.55
CA ALA A 79 0.12 3.64 4.34
C ALA A 79 -0.74 2.83 5.33
N ALA A 80 -0.45 1.54 5.52
CA ALA A 80 -1.15 0.68 6.47
C ALA A 80 -1.06 1.21 7.91
N LYS A 81 0.14 1.64 8.32
CA LYS A 81 0.36 2.27 9.63
C LYS A 81 -0.49 3.54 9.79
N GLY A 82 -0.49 4.42 8.78
CA GLY A 82 -1.30 5.65 8.84
C GLY A 82 -2.81 5.38 8.87
N ILE A 83 -3.29 4.36 8.15
CA ILE A 83 -4.68 3.91 8.24
C ILE A 83 -5.00 3.47 9.67
N ASP A 84 -4.16 2.63 10.28
CA ASP A 84 -4.38 2.16 11.66
C ASP A 84 -4.39 3.31 12.67
N GLU A 85 -3.45 4.25 12.55
CA GLU A 85 -3.39 5.45 13.41
C GLU A 85 -4.67 6.29 13.27
N TRP A 86 -5.15 6.51 12.04
CA TRP A 86 -6.40 7.25 11.82
C TRP A 86 -7.64 6.50 12.30
N VAL A 87 -7.71 5.18 12.12
CA VAL A 87 -8.80 4.35 12.64
C VAL A 87 -8.83 4.42 14.17
N GLU A 88 -7.68 4.34 14.82
CA GLU A 88 -7.56 4.44 16.28
C GLU A 88 -7.95 5.84 16.79
N LEU A 89 -7.43 6.91 16.17
CA LEU A 89 -7.78 8.30 16.52
C LEU A 89 -9.28 8.56 16.38
N ASP A 90 -9.91 7.98 15.37
CA ASP A 90 -11.36 8.07 15.14
C ASP A 90 -12.17 7.20 16.11
N LYS A 91 -11.52 6.39 16.95
CA LYS A 91 -12.17 5.40 17.84
C LYS A 91 -12.93 4.33 17.04
N GLY A 92 -12.43 4.00 15.85
CA GLY A 92 -12.92 2.91 15.00
C GLY A 92 -12.21 1.58 15.24
N ASN A 93 -12.57 0.59 14.43
CA ASN A 93 -11.89 -0.72 14.36
C ASN A 93 -11.79 -1.27 12.94
N ALA A 94 -12.34 -0.57 11.95
CA ALA A 94 -12.37 -1.01 10.57
C ALA A 94 -12.17 0.18 9.62
N TYR A 95 -11.77 -0.14 8.40
CA TYR A 95 -11.62 0.84 7.32
C TYR A 95 -12.14 0.29 5.99
N VAL A 96 -12.48 1.18 5.07
CA VAL A 96 -12.77 0.86 3.67
C VAL A 96 -11.82 1.65 2.80
N LEU A 97 -10.95 0.97 2.04
CA LEU A 97 -10.13 1.63 1.03
C LEU A 97 -11.02 2.06 -0.14
N LYS A 98 -11.10 3.37 -0.39
CA LYS A 98 -11.89 3.98 -1.46
C LYS A 98 -11.09 4.11 -2.75
N ASN A 99 -9.85 4.56 -2.64
CA ASN A 99 -8.97 4.78 -3.78
C ASN A 99 -7.51 4.78 -3.35
N TYR A 100 -6.59 4.69 -4.31
CA TYR A 100 -5.18 4.95 -4.09
C TYR A 100 -4.54 5.54 -5.34
N LYS A 101 -3.47 6.32 -5.16
CA LYS A 101 -2.72 6.96 -6.25
C LYS A 101 -1.24 6.94 -5.94
N TRP A 102 -0.43 6.68 -6.95
CA TRP A 102 1.02 6.88 -6.89
C TRP A 102 1.32 8.22 -7.56
N ILE A 103 1.76 9.20 -6.78
CA ILE A 103 2.02 10.56 -7.24
C ILE A 103 3.54 10.73 -7.39
N PRO A 104 4.06 11.15 -8.55
CA PRO A 104 5.48 11.51 -8.67
C PRO A 104 5.85 12.57 -7.62
N PHE A 105 6.91 12.31 -6.87
CA PHE A 105 7.35 13.19 -5.80
C PHE A 105 8.58 14.02 -6.20
N ASP A 106 9.45 13.46 -7.04
CA ASP A 106 10.65 14.11 -7.54
C ASP A 106 10.90 13.79 -9.03
N ASP A 107 11.85 14.53 -9.61
CA ASP A 107 12.29 14.34 -11.00
C ASP A 107 13.17 13.08 -11.17
N TYR A 108 13.51 12.40 -10.08
CA TYR A 108 14.33 11.19 -10.07
C TYR A 108 13.50 9.90 -10.16
N GLY A 109 12.17 10.02 -10.25
CA GLY A 109 11.24 8.91 -10.44
C GLY A 109 10.69 8.31 -9.15
N SER A 110 10.90 8.96 -8.00
CA SER A 110 10.27 8.56 -6.74
C SER A 110 8.77 8.85 -6.80
N THR A 111 7.97 7.95 -6.21
CA THR A 111 6.51 8.08 -6.12
C THR A 111 6.04 8.03 -4.68
N GLN A 112 5.09 8.91 -4.33
CA GLN A 112 4.38 8.88 -3.06
C GLN A 112 3.06 8.14 -3.20
N LEU A 113 2.79 7.23 -2.26
CA LEU A 113 1.50 6.55 -2.18
C LEU A 113 0.50 7.39 -1.38
N ASN A 114 -0.57 7.82 -2.06
CA ASN A 114 -1.73 8.42 -1.42
C ASN A 114 -2.87 7.40 -1.37
N VAL A 115 -3.54 7.29 -0.23
CA VAL A 115 -4.71 6.43 -0.03
C VAL A 115 -5.91 7.25 0.41
N ASP A 116 -7.06 6.97 -0.21
CA ASP A 116 -8.34 7.50 0.19
C ASP A 116 -9.12 6.40 0.91
N PHE A 117 -9.59 6.63 2.13
CA PHE A 117 -10.32 5.63 2.91
C PHE A 117 -11.35 6.24 3.85
N ASP A 118 -12.30 5.40 4.26
CA ASP A 118 -13.27 5.71 5.31
C ASP A 118 -12.92 4.92 6.57
N THR A 119 -13.22 5.47 7.75
CA THR A 119 -13.09 4.79 9.03
C THR A 119 -14.45 4.38 9.56
N LEU A 120 -14.51 3.22 10.20
CA LEU A 120 -15.76 2.61 10.64
C LEU A 120 -15.62 2.06 12.06
N ARG A 121 -16.77 2.02 12.73
CA ARG A 121 -16.99 1.14 13.87
C ARG A 121 -17.90 0.01 13.41
N CYS A 122 -17.39 -1.20 13.44
CA CYS A 122 -18.16 -2.41 13.19
C CYS A 122 -18.35 -3.18 14.49
N ASN A 123 -19.50 -3.85 14.61
CA ASN A 123 -19.74 -4.81 15.66
C ASN A 123 -18.86 -6.03 15.38
N GLU A 124 -18.26 -6.59 16.44
CA GLU A 124 -17.44 -7.79 16.36
C GLU A 124 -18.30 -9.05 16.20
#